data_AF-A0A377CVL3-F1
#
_entry.id   AF-A0A377CVL3-F1
#
_cell.length_a   1.000
_cell.length_b   1.000
_cell.length_c   1.000
_cell.angle_alpha   90.00
_cell.angle_beta   90.00
_cell.angle_gamma   90.00
#
_symmetry.space_group_name_H-M   'P 1'
#
loop_
_entity.id
_entity.type
_entity.pdbx_description
1 polymer ?
#
loop_
_entity_poly.entity_id
_entity_poly.type
_entity_poly.pdbx_seq_one_letter_code
_entity_poly.pdbx_strand_id
1 'polypeptide(L)'
;MGKQLGVSYFLERRELGVINIGGAGTITVDGQCYEIGHRDALYVGKGAKEVVFASDDTATPAKFYYNCAPAHTTYPTKKVTPDEVSPVTLGDNLTSNRRTINKYFVPDVLETCQLSMGLTELAPGNLWNTMPCHTHERRMEVYFYFNMDDDACVFHMMGQPQETRHIVMHTSRR
;
A
#
# COMPACT_ATOMS: atom_id res chain seq x y z
N MET A 1 14.80 -6.61 -14.23
CA MET A 1 14.99 -6.06 -12.85
C MET A 1 16.15 -6.69 -12.07
N GLY A 2 16.33 -8.03 -12.06
CA GLY A 2 17.29 -8.69 -11.15
C GLY A 2 18.73 -8.14 -11.16
N LYS A 3 19.31 -7.92 -12.35
CA LYS A 3 20.69 -7.40 -12.49
C LYS A 3 20.93 -6.07 -11.78
N GLN A 4 19.93 -5.18 -11.71
CA GLN A 4 20.04 -3.88 -11.02
C GLN A 4 20.14 -4.03 -9.50
N LEU A 5 19.70 -5.17 -8.95
CA LEU A 5 19.70 -5.50 -7.53
C LEU A 5 20.80 -6.52 -7.17
N GLY A 6 21.68 -6.88 -8.11
CA GLY A 6 22.73 -7.88 -7.91
C GLY A 6 22.20 -9.32 -7.73
N VAL A 7 21.01 -9.63 -8.26
CA VAL A 7 20.36 -10.94 -8.17
C VAL A 7 19.84 -11.40 -9.54
N SER A 8 19.34 -12.63 -9.65
CA SER A 8 18.85 -13.21 -10.91
C SER A 8 17.49 -12.64 -11.31
N TYR A 9 16.57 -12.44 -10.36
CA TYR A 9 15.22 -11.92 -10.59
C TYR A 9 14.72 -11.05 -9.43
N PHE A 10 13.62 -10.32 -9.64
CA PHE A 10 13.19 -9.23 -8.76
C PHE A 10 12.93 -9.68 -7.31
N LEU A 11 12.20 -10.79 -7.12
CA LEU A 11 11.79 -11.30 -5.81
C LEU A 11 12.66 -12.45 -5.28
N GLU A 12 13.88 -12.62 -5.80
CA GLU A 12 14.80 -13.69 -5.35
C GLU A 12 15.08 -13.63 -3.84
N ARG A 13 15.16 -12.41 -3.30
CA ARG A 13 15.48 -12.12 -1.89
C ARG A 13 14.55 -11.06 -1.31
N ARG A 14 13.33 -10.94 -1.83
CA ARG A 14 12.38 -9.86 -1.52
C ARG A 14 10.95 -10.38 -1.47
N GLU A 15 10.10 -9.72 -0.69
CA GLU A 15 8.65 -9.87 -0.70
C GLU A 15 8.00 -8.61 -1.28
N LEU A 16 6.80 -8.77 -1.84
CA LEU A 16 6.06 -7.70 -2.51
C LEU A 16 4.63 -7.64 -1.98
N GLY A 17 4.20 -6.45 -1.61
CA GLY A 17 2.80 -6.16 -1.32
C GLY A 17 2.23 -5.20 -2.36
N VAL A 18 1.07 -5.52 -2.92
CA VAL A 18 0.38 -4.71 -3.93
C VAL A 18 -1.05 -4.43 -3.48
N ILE A 19 -1.51 -3.18 -3.62
CA ILE A 19 -2.91 -2.78 -3.43
C ILE A 19 -3.37 -2.09 -4.72
N ASN A 20 -4.50 -2.52 -5.30
CA ASN A 20 -5.07 -1.88 -6.47
C ASN A 20 -5.99 -0.73 -6.07
N ILE A 21 -5.65 0.49 -6.50
CA ILE A 21 -6.44 1.71 -6.24
C ILE A 21 -7.23 2.18 -7.48
N GLY A 22 -7.14 1.45 -8.60
CA GLY A 22 -7.74 1.80 -9.88
C GLY A 22 -8.92 0.89 -10.25
N GLY A 23 -9.15 0.71 -11.56
CA GLY A 23 -10.11 -0.27 -12.09
C GLY A 23 -9.63 -1.72 -11.95
N ALA A 24 -10.44 -2.68 -12.42
CA ALA A 24 -10.10 -4.10 -12.33
C ALA A 24 -8.88 -4.45 -13.20
N GLY A 25 -8.10 -5.41 -12.72
CA GLY A 25 -6.95 -5.92 -13.43
C GLY A 25 -6.54 -7.30 -12.94
N THR A 26 -5.47 -7.81 -13.54
CA THR A 26 -4.93 -9.13 -13.22
C THR A 26 -3.46 -9.02 -12.85
N ILE A 27 -3.05 -9.77 -11.82
CA ILE A 27 -1.64 -10.00 -11.50
C ILE A 27 -1.34 -11.48 -11.74
N THR A 28 -0.36 -11.77 -12.61
CA THR A 28 0.10 -13.13 -12.88
C THR A 28 1.45 -13.36 -12.21
N VAL A 29 1.55 -14.37 -11.35
CA VAL A 29 2.79 -14.76 -10.65
C VAL A 29 3.21 -16.14 -11.12
N ASP A 30 4.34 -16.24 -11.82
CA ASP A 30 4.88 -17.50 -12.36
C ASP A 30 3.83 -18.34 -13.12
N GLY A 31 2.97 -17.68 -13.91
CA GLY A 31 1.90 -18.30 -14.68
C GLY A 31 0.56 -18.48 -13.94
N GLN A 32 0.51 -18.26 -12.62
CA GLN A 32 -0.74 -18.26 -11.86
C GLN A 32 -1.40 -16.88 -11.88
N CYS A 33 -2.62 -16.78 -12.44
CA CYS A 33 -3.37 -15.54 -12.50
C CYS A 33 -4.20 -15.29 -11.23
N TYR A 34 -4.19 -14.04 -10.78
CA TYR A 34 -5.03 -13.52 -9.71
C TYR A 34 -5.80 -12.31 -10.26
N GLU A 35 -7.13 -12.39 -10.27
CA GLU A 35 -7.98 -11.23 -10.53
C GLU A 35 -7.94 -10.30 -9.32
N ILE A 36 -7.65 -9.03 -9.54
CA ILE A 36 -7.46 -8.00 -8.52
C ILE A 36 -8.38 -6.83 -8.85
N GLY A 37 -9.55 -6.79 -8.20
CA GLY A 37 -10.52 -5.71 -8.32
C GLY A 37 -10.05 -4.41 -7.66
N HIS A 38 -10.92 -3.41 -7.66
CA HIS A 38 -10.69 -2.17 -6.90
C HIS A 38 -10.58 -2.48 -5.40
N ARG A 39 -9.51 -2.00 -4.76
CA ARG A 39 -9.14 -2.26 -3.35
C ARG A 39 -8.79 -3.72 -3.02
N ASP A 40 -8.73 -4.62 -3.99
CA ASP A 40 -8.08 -5.90 -3.76
C ASP A 40 -6.57 -5.72 -3.63
N ALA A 41 -5.94 -6.64 -2.90
CA ALA A 41 -4.51 -6.66 -2.67
C ALA A 41 -3.92 -8.05 -2.96
N LEU A 42 -2.63 -8.09 -3.26
CA LEU A 42 -1.87 -9.32 -3.43
C LEU A 42 -0.53 -9.21 -2.70
N TYR A 43 -0.29 -10.16 -1.80
CA TYR A 43 1.04 -10.43 -1.27
C TYR A 43 1.73 -11.48 -2.12
N VAL A 44 2.97 -11.22 -2.54
CA VAL A 44 3.82 -12.18 -3.28
C VAL A 44 5.08 -12.42 -2.46
N GLY A 45 5.24 -13.66 -2.02
CA GLY A 45 6.39 -14.08 -1.21
C GLY A 45 7.70 -14.16 -2.00
N LYS A 46 8.79 -14.30 -1.25
CA LYS A 46 10.13 -14.52 -1.80
C LYS A 46 10.17 -15.72 -2.74
N GLY A 47 10.83 -15.57 -3.88
CA GLY A 47 11.13 -16.66 -4.82
C GLY A 47 10.33 -16.62 -6.12
N ALA A 48 9.28 -15.80 -6.21
CA ALA A 48 8.56 -15.59 -7.46
C ALA A 48 9.49 -15.02 -8.54
N LYS A 49 9.53 -15.65 -9.71
CA LYS A 49 10.49 -15.29 -10.78
C LYS A 49 9.96 -14.16 -11.65
N GLU A 50 8.68 -14.24 -12.00
CA GLU A 50 7.99 -13.29 -12.87
C GLU A 50 6.67 -12.83 -12.24
N VAL A 51 6.43 -11.52 -12.28
CA VAL A 51 5.17 -10.89 -11.87
C VAL A 51 4.73 -9.97 -13.00
N VAL A 52 3.58 -10.26 -13.60
CA VAL A 52 3.01 -9.50 -14.72
C VAL A 52 1.75 -8.80 -14.26
N PHE A 53 1.62 -7.52 -14.59
CA PHE A 53 0.46 -6.69 -14.25
C PHE A 53 -0.30 -6.36 -15.53
N ALA A 54 -1.63 -6.51 -15.51
CA ALA A 54 -2.51 -6.15 -16.60
C ALA A 54 -3.74 -5.42 -16.08
N SER A 55 -4.29 -4.51 -16.90
CA SER A 55 -5.62 -3.93 -16.69
C SER A 55 -6.63 -4.67 -17.56
N ASP A 56 -7.83 -4.89 -17.05
CA ASP A 56 -8.87 -5.56 -17.82
C ASP A 56 -9.55 -4.60 -18.80
N ASP A 57 -9.58 -3.31 -18.46
CA ASP A 57 -10.08 -2.22 -19.30
C ASP A 57 -9.05 -1.09 -19.40
N THR A 58 -8.80 -0.60 -20.62
CA THR A 58 -7.88 0.52 -20.88
C THR A 58 -8.51 1.88 -20.57
N ALA A 59 -9.84 2.00 -20.56
CA ALA A 59 -10.52 3.23 -20.20
C ALA A 59 -10.53 3.46 -18.68
N THR A 60 -10.60 2.38 -17.88
CA THR A 60 -10.44 2.40 -16.43
C THR A 60 -9.30 1.49 -15.97
N PRO A 61 -8.03 1.89 -16.17
CA PRO A 61 -6.90 1.02 -15.88
C PRO A 61 -6.76 0.72 -14.39
N ALA A 62 -6.26 -0.47 -14.09
CA ALA A 62 -5.80 -0.83 -12.77
C ALA A 62 -4.61 0.06 -12.37
N LYS A 63 -4.53 0.39 -11.08
CA LYS A 63 -3.46 1.21 -10.51
C LYS A 63 -2.84 0.43 -9.36
N PHE A 64 -1.83 -0.36 -9.66
CA PHE A 64 -1.17 -1.22 -8.68
C PHE A 64 -0.10 -0.44 -7.91
N TYR A 65 -0.45 0.06 -6.72
CA TYR A 65 0.53 0.61 -5.79
C TYR A 65 1.24 -0.54 -5.07
N TYR A 66 2.57 -0.51 -5.01
CA TYR A 66 3.35 -1.58 -4.39
C TYR A 66 4.44 -1.08 -3.45
N ASN A 67 4.75 -1.90 -2.45
CA ASN A 67 5.99 -1.82 -1.68
C ASN A 67 6.72 -3.15 -1.75
N CYS A 68 8.05 -3.08 -1.84
CA CYS A 68 8.92 -4.25 -1.96
C CYS A 68 10.05 -4.16 -0.94
N ALA A 69 10.16 -5.16 -0.06
CA ALA A 69 11.12 -5.21 1.02
C ALA A 69 11.99 -6.48 0.93
N PRO A 70 13.22 -6.49 1.48
CA PRO A 70 14.00 -7.72 1.60
C PRO A 70 13.24 -8.81 2.37
N ALA A 71 13.37 -10.05 1.94
CA ALA A 71 12.75 -11.20 2.59
C ALA A 71 13.76 -12.34 2.68
N HIS A 72 13.80 -12.99 3.84
CA HIS A 72 14.73 -14.08 4.12
C HIS A 72 14.06 -15.45 4.13
N THR A 73 12.74 -15.48 4.32
CA THR A 73 11.90 -16.67 4.22
C THR A 73 10.85 -16.48 3.12
N THR A 74 10.36 -17.60 2.60
CA THR A 74 9.24 -17.61 1.65
C THR A 74 7.95 -17.86 2.43
N TYR A 75 7.03 -16.91 2.35
CA TYR A 75 5.65 -17.05 2.79
C TYR A 75 4.71 -17.19 1.57
N PRO A 76 3.52 -17.79 1.72
CA PRO A 76 2.64 -18.08 0.59
C PRO A 76 2.11 -16.79 -0.06
N THR A 77 2.11 -16.75 -1.39
CA THR A 77 1.38 -15.73 -2.16
C THR A 77 -0.11 -15.80 -1.81
N LYS A 78 -0.71 -14.65 -1.47
CA LYS A 78 -2.09 -14.58 -1.00
C LYS A 78 -2.78 -13.31 -1.50
N LYS A 79 -3.94 -13.50 -2.14
CA LYS A 79 -4.89 -12.41 -2.42
C LYS A 79 -5.60 -12.03 -1.12
N VAL A 80 -5.79 -10.74 -0.89
CA VAL A 80 -6.55 -10.20 0.24
C VAL A 80 -7.60 -9.26 -0.32
N THR A 81 -8.87 -9.57 -0.04
CA THR A 81 -10.02 -8.75 -0.42
C THR A 81 -10.39 -7.77 0.71
N PRO A 82 -11.13 -6.69 0.43
CA PRO A 82 -11.66 -5.80 1.47
C PRO A 82 -12.47 -6.52 2.56
N ASP A 83 -13.14 -7.63 2.23
CA ASP A 83 -13.95 -8.41 3.16
C ASP A 83 -13.10 -9.24 4.15
N GLU A 84 -11.88 -9.60 3.75
CA GLU A 84 -10.90 -10.28 4.63
C GLU A 84 -10.14 -9.30 5.52
N VAL A 85 -10.23 -8.01 5.23
CA VAL A 85 -9.69 -6.96 6.08
C VAL A 85 -10.69 -6.68 7.19
N SER A 86 -10.21 -6.48 8.43
CA SER A 86 -11.05 -6.00 9.53
C SER A 86 -11.01 -4.47 9.60
N PRO A 87 -11.93 -3.75 8.93
CA PRO A 87 -11.93 -2.29 8.92
C PRO A 87 -12.23 -1.75 10.32
N VAL A 88 -11.53 -0.69 10.69
CA VAL A 88 -11.77 0.01 11.96
C VAL A 88 -12.04 1.48 11.69
N THR A 89 -13.24 1.95 11.99
CA THR A 89 -13.59 3.37 11.90
C THR A 89 -13.34 4.07 13.23
N LEU A 90 -12.48 5.09 13.21
CA LEU A 90 -12.02 5.82 14.38
C LEU A 90 -12.15 7.34 14.17
N GLY A 91 -11.92 8.09 15.25
CA GLY A 91 -11.90 9.54 15.22
C GLY A 91 -13.30 10.16 15.20
N ASP A 92 -13.29 11.49 15.14
CA ASP A 92 -14.46 12.35 15.24
C ASP A 92 -14.34 13.54 14.28
N ASN A 93 -15.47 14.10 13.84
CA ASN A 93 -15.50 15.28 12.98
C ASN A 93 -14.96 16.52 13.71
N LEU A 94 -15.17 16.64 15.03
CA LEU A 94 -14.67 17.75 15.85
C LEU A 94 -13.13 17.83 15.85
N THR A 95 -12.46 16.69 15.71
CA THR A 95 -11.00 16.59 15.60
C THR A 95 -10.51 16.44 14.16
N SER A 96 -11.42 16.53 13.18
CA SER A 96 -11.15 16.38 11.74
C SER A 96 -10.35 15.12 11.40
N ASN A 97 -10.58 14.02 12.11
CA ASN A 97 -9.84 12.77 11.92
C ASN A 97 -10.74 11.53 11.82
N ARG A 98 -12.03 11.71 11.55
CA ARG A 98 -12.95 10.61 11.26
C ARG A 98 -12.47 9.86 10.02
N ARG A 99 -12.14 8.58 10.19
CA ARG A 99 -11.50 7.77 9.14
C ARG A 99 -11.71 6.29 9.34
N THR A 100 -11.60 5.53 8.25
CA THR A 100 -11.64 4.06 8.26
C THR A 100 -10.27 3.51 7.88
N ILE A 101 -9.71 2.67 8.74
CA ILE A 101 -8.41 2.02 8.55
C ILE A 101 -8.64 0.58 8.10
N ASN A 102 -8.09 0.21 6.95
CA ASN A 102 -8.15 -1.12 6.35
C ASN A 102 -6.73 -1.73 6.38
N LYS A 103 -6.49 -2.72 7.25
CA LYS A 103 -5.18 -3.36 7.43
C LYS A 103 -5.04 -4.58 6.52
N TYR A 104 -4.32 -4.46 5.40
CA TYR A 104 -4.18 -5.53 4.41
C TYR A 104 -3.08 -6.52 4.77
N PHE A 105 -1.86 -6.03 4.98
CA PHE A 105 -0.72 -6.87 5.32
C PHE A 105 -0.31 -6.62 6.76
N VAL A 106 -0.92 -7.39 7.66
CA VAL A 106 -0.66 -7.41 9.10
C VAL A 106 -0.73 -8.85 9.61
N PRO A 107 -0.12 -9.17 10.77
CA PRO A 107 -0.05 -10.54 11.28
C PRO A 107 -1.39 -11.26 11.41
N ASP A 108 -2.48 -10.53 11.68
CA ASP A 108 -3.83 -11.09 11.80
C ASP A 108 -4.40 -11.60 10.47
N VAL A 109 -3.85 -11.17 9.32
CA VAL A 109 -4.35 -11.50 7.97
C VAL A 109 -3.44 -12.52 7.27
N LEU A 110 -2.12 -12.34 7.39
CA LEU A 110 -1.11 -13.22 6.78
C LEU A 110 0.29 -12.99 7.38
N GLU A 111 1.16 -13.97 7.13
CA GLU A 111 2.58 -13.88 7.48
C GLU A 111 3.38 -13.11 6.42
N THR A 112 4.35 -12.32 6.86
CA THR A 112 5.30 -11.56 6.04
C THR A 112 6.67 -11.56 6.76
N CYS A 113 7.76 -11.23 6.07
CA CYS A 113 9.05 -11.07 6.73
C CYS A 113 9.12 -9.77 7.55
N GLN A 114 8.77 -8.64 6.93
CA GLN A 114 8.83 -7.33 7.57
C GLN A 114 7.83 -6.31 7.00
N LEU A 115 7.26 -6.58 5.82
CA LEU A 115 6.35 -5.66 5.17
C LEU A 115 5.00 -5.60 5.89
N SER A 116 4.54 -4.39 6.20
CA SER A 116 3.15 -4.15 6.62
C SER A 116 2.55 -3.03 5.79
N MET A 117 1.30 -3.21 5.36
CA MET A 117 0.59 -2.22 4.53
C MET A 117 -0.87 -2.13 4.92
N GLY A 118 -1.41 -0.93 4.77
CA GLY A 118 -2.82 -0.64 4.98
C GLY A 118 -3.28 0.53 4.11
N LEU A 119 -4.59 0.71 4.07
CA LEU A 119 -5.26 1.79 3.36
C LEU A 119 -6.18 2.50 4.36
N THR A 120 -5.97 3.80 4.54
CA THR A 120 -6.83 4.63 5.38
C THR A 120 -7.59 5.62 4.51
N GLU A 121 -8.90 5.68 4.71
CA GLU A 121 -9.78 6.61 4.01
C GLU A 121 -10.36 7.61 5.00
N LEU A 122 -10.16 8.91 4.73
CA LEU A 122 -10.75 9.99 5.51
C LEU A 122 -12.21 10.17 5.11
N ALA A 123 -13.09 10.35 6.09
CA ALA A 123 -14.48 10.72 5.81
C ALA A 123 -14.55 12.15 5.24
N PRO A 124 -15.56 12.48 4.42
CA PRO A 124 -15.73 13.85 3.91
C PRO A 124 -15.67 14.90 5.03
N GLY A 125 -14.91 15.98 4.81
CA GLY A 125 -14.68 17.04 5.79
C GLY A 125 -13.60 16.76 6.85
N ASN A 126 -12.92 15.61 6.78
CA ASN A 126 -11.84 15.25 7.70
C ASN A 126 -10.47 15.33 7.00
N LEU A 127 -9.46 15.84 7.70
CA LEU A 127 -8.17 16.24 7.12
C LEU A 127 -6.96 15.59 7.79
N TRP A 128 -7.10 15.11 9.03
CA TRP A 128 -6.01 14.53 9.81
C TRP A 128 -6.03 13.00 9.77
N ASN A 129 -4.89 12.41 9.39
CA ASN A 129 -4.65 10.98 9.52
C ASN A 129 -3.99 10.63 10.87
N THR A 130 -2.65 10.67 10.93
CA THR A 130 -1.86 10.24 12.11
C THR A 130 -1.69 11.38 13.10
N MET A 131 -2.71 11.59 13.95
CA MET A 131 -2.66 12.53 15.08
C MET A 131 -3.25 11.90 16.36
N PRO A 132 -2.51 11.91 17.50
CA PRO A 132 -1.15 12.43 17.68
C PRO A 132 -0.09 11.63 16.88
N CYS A 133 0.95 12.32 16.44
CA CYS A 133 2.06 11.73 15.67
C CYS A 133 3.02 10.93 16.56
N HIS A 134 3.89 10.14 15.95
CA HIS A 134 4.87 9.32 16.65
C HIS A 134 6.14 9.11 15.81
N THR A 135 7.21 8.66 16.44
CA THR A 135 8.42 8.17 15.78
C THR A 135 8.71 6.74 16.20
N HIS A 136 9.43 6.01 15.34
CA HIS A 136 9.84 4.63 15.59
C HIS A 136 11.31 4.47 15.23
N GLU A 137 12.19 4.17 16.19
CA GLU A 137 13.63 3.98 15.91
C GLU A 137 13.93 2.72 15.09
N ARG A 138 13.03 1.74 15.09
CA ARG A 138 13.24 0.39 14.53
C ARG A 138 12.44 0.12 13.26
N ARG A 139 11.68 1.11 12.77
CA ARG A 139 10.80 0.99 11.60
C ARG A 139 10.86 2.27 10.79
N MET A 140 10.46 2.17 9.53
CA MET A 140 10.21 3.32 8.67
C MET A 140 8.86 3.12 7.98
N GLU A 141 8.27 4.23 7.53
CA GLU A 141 6.99 4.23 6.83
C GLU A 141 7.11 5.03 5.53
N VAL A 142 6.30 4.66 4.56
CA VAL A 142 6.13 5.38 3.30
C VAL A 142 4.63 5.65 3.13
N TYR A 143 4.28 6.91 2.87
CA TYR A 143 2.91 7.33 2.63
C TYR A 143 2.70 7.59 1.15
N PHE A 144 1.56 7.12 0.64
CA PHE A 144 1.10 7.37 -0.71
C PHE A 144 -0.32 7.93 -0.64
N TYR A 145 -0.48 9.20 -1.05
CA TYR A 145 -1.75 9.91 -1.05
C TYR A 145 -2.39 9.86 -2.44
N PHE A 146 -3.67 9.53 -2.50
CA PHE A 146 -4.48 9.41 -3.71
C PHE A 146 -5.96 9.70 -3.40
N ASN A 147 -6.83 9.65 -4.40
CA ASN A 147 -8.26 10.02 -4.29
C ASN A 147 -8.45 11.43 -3.71
N MET A 148 -7.73 12.38 -4.27
CA MET A 148 -7.82 13.80 -3.95
C MET A 148 -8.29 14.57 -5.19
N ASP A 149 -9.02 15.65 -4.97
CA ASP A 149 -9.37 16.60 -6.03
C ASP A 149 -8.12 17.25 -6.63
N ASP A 150 -8.24 17.70 -7.88
CA ASP A 150 -7.12 18.22 -8.68
C ASP A 150 -6.50 19.51 -8.13
N ASP A 151 -7.26 20.28 -7.36
CA ASP A 151 -6.86 21.51 -6.69
C ASP A 151 -6.56 21.32 -5.19
N ALA A 152 -6.73 20.10 -4.67
CA ALA A 152 -6.40 19.75 -3.30
C ALA A 152 -4.90 19.42 -3.15
N CYS A 153 -4.40 19.58 -1.92
CA CYS A 153 -3.06 19.19 -1.53
C CYS A 153 -3.03 18.61 -0.12
N VAL A 154 -1.96 17.87 0.19
CA VAL A 154 -1.64 17.39 1.54
C VAL A 154 -0.36 18.06 2.00
N PHE A 155 -0.38 18.67 3.18
CA PHE A 155 0.83 19.07 3.90
C PHE A 155 1.32 17.87 4.71
N HIS A 156 2.19 17.06 4.13
CA HIS A 156 2.76 15.91 4.82
C HIS A 156 3.83 16.39 5.81
N MET A 157 3.53 16.27 7.12
CA MET A 157 4.45 16.65 8.19
C MET A 157 5.48 15.53 8.42
N MET A 158 6.75 15.90 8.55
CA MET A 158 7.88 14.98 8.79
C MET A 158 8.97 15.65 9.63
N GLY A 159 10.03 14.91 9.98
CA GLY A 159 11.15 15.40 10.78
C GLY A 159 11.05 15.05 12.26
N GLN A 160 12.02 15.51 13.06
CA GLN A 160 11.99 15.30 14.51
C GLN A 160 10.83 16.10 15.14
N PRO A 161 10.26 15.65 16.28
CA PRO A 161 9.11 16.32 16.89
C PRO A 161 9.30 17.81 17.21
N GLN A 162 10.54 18.23 17.50
CA GLN A 162 10.89 19.63 17.80
C GLN A 162 11.44 20.40 16.58
N GLU A 163 11.58 19.74 15.43
CA GLU A 163 12.10 20.31 14.20
C GLU A 163 11.33 19.79 12.98
N THR A 164 10.01 19.95 13.03
CA THR A 164 9.16 19.48 11.94
C THR A 164 9.43 20.26 10.65
N ARG A 165 9.29 19.57 9.52
CA ARG A 165 9.23 20.11 8.16
C ARG A 165 7.98 19.57 7.48
N HIS A 166 7.65 20.11 6.32
CA HIS A 166 6.55 19.59 5.52
C HIS A 166 6.94 19.46 4.05
N ILE A 167 6.23 18.57 3.37
CA ILE A 167 6.22 18.47 1.91
C ILE A 167 4.78 18.70 1.47
N VAL A 168 4.57 19.65 0.53
CA VAL A 168 3.28 19.83 -0.11
C VAL A 168 3.15 18.79 -1.21
N MET A 169 2.16 17.91 -1.09
CA MET A 169 1.92 16.79 -1.99
C MET A 169 0.60 16.94 -2.72
N HIS A 170 0.53 16.44 -3.95
CA HIS A 170 -0.68 16.36 -4.77
C HIS A 170 -0.86 14.93 -5.26
N THR A 171 -2.07 14.58 -5.70
CA THR A 171 -2.29 13.30 -6.38
C THR A 171 -1.56 13.27 -7.72
N SER A 172 -1.04 12.11 -8.12
CA SER A 172 -0.38 11.93 -9.42
C SER A 172 -1.40 12.16 -10.55
N ARG A 173 -1.07 13.07 -11.48
CA ARG A 173 -1.84 13.33 -12.72
C ARG A 173 -1.49 12.39 -13.89
N ARG A 174 -0.89 11.23 -13.63
CA ARG A 174 -0.53 10.26 -14.66
C ARG A 174 -0.82 8.84 -14.19
#